data_AF-A0AAU9K7B5-F1
#
_entry.id   AF-A0AAU9K7B5-F1
#
_cell.length_a   1.000
_cell.length_b   1.000
_cell.length_c   1.000
_cell.angle_alpha   90.00
_cell.angle_beta   90.00
_cell.angle_gamma   90.00
#
_symmetry.space_group_name_H-M   'P 1'
#
loop_
_entity.id
_entity.type
_entity.pdbx_description
1 polymer ?
#
loop_
_entity_poly.entity_id
_entity_poly.type
_entity_poly.pdbx_seq_one_letter_code
_entity_poly.pdbx_strand_id
1 'polypeptide(L)'
;MVSLNSEDHLSCFLCLEICEDAVEFNCCHNIACEKCAKTQTTCPFCRTQGISYSVSFPLRRIISNLPSSCEDCNQPMSRSEKKSHQSRCPQKKFSCRLCKFQGKKDDFLSHIIYTHSNELLYPVAQQNMNASIVYEGNANRNPIEITKNSEGNTSRLGQNGKYYCGRPMKVRCKCCDGNCGPGNGCNCAACMELDVKAMQLPRGYLLNRCGRISKMCTDGKVHCYAPIQNVEIRCTPESSNQCRECAILEQQWNGVYQRLTSG
;
A
#
# COMPACT_ATOMS: atom_id res chain seq x y z
N MET A 1 11.05 -23.78 51.69
CA MET A 1 12.02 -23.26 50.70
C MET A 1 11.21 -22.50 49.67
N VAL A 2 11.31 -21.17 49.67
CA VAL A 2 10.61 -20.34 48.68
C VAL A 2 11.30 -20.59 47.35
N SER A 3 10.59 -21.19 46.39
CA SER A 3 11.04 -21.26 45.00
C SER A 3 11.18 -19.83 44.50
N LEU A 4 12.39 -19.29 44.52
CA LEU A 4 12.71 -18.04 43.85
C LEU A 4 12.48 -18.28 42.35
N ASN A 5 11.40 -17.73 41.81
CA ASN A 5 11.20 -17.75 40.37
C ASN A 5 12.36 -16.98 39.75
N SER A 6 13.10 -17.63 38.85
CA SER A 6 14.25 -17.05 38.15
C SER A 6 13.92 -15.75 37.38
N GLU A 7 12.64 -15.46 37.19
CA GLU A 7 12.11 -14.28 36.51
C GLU A 7 12.12 -13.01 37.40
N ASP A 8 12.13 -13.13 38.73
CA ASP A 8 12.08 -11.98 39.64
C ASP A 8 13.33 -11.09 39.51
N HIS A 9 14.47 -11.70 39.14
CA HIS A 9 15.74 -10.99 38.90
C HIS A 9 15.82 -10.30 37.54
N LEU A 10 14.81 -10.46 36.67
CA LEU A 10 14.74 -9.86 35.34
C LEU A 10 13.66 -8.77 35.24
N SER A 11 12.96 -8.51 36.34
CA SER A 11 11.91 -7.52 36.45
C SER A 11 12.46 -6.11 36.68
N CYS A 12 11.82 -5.13 36.06
CA CYS A 12 12.12 -3.73 36.21
C CYS A 12 11.68 -3.27 37.60
N PHE A 13 12.58 -2.76 38.43
CA PHE A 13 12.21 -2.30 39.78
C PHE A 13 11.27 -1.08 39.79
N LEU A 14 11.07 -0.42 38.64
CA LEU A 14 10.20 0.75 38.50
C LEU A 14 8.76 0.38 38.09
N CYS A 15 8.60 -0.50 37.09
CA CYS A 15 7.27 -0.88 36.59
C CYS A 15 6.83 -2.29 37.00
N LEU A 16 7.70 -3.04 37.69
CA LEU A 16 7.49 -4.39 38.20
C LEU A 16 7.20 -5.47 37.15
N GLU A 17 7.32 -5.12 35.88
CA GLU A 17 7.22 -6.03 34.73
C GLU A 17 8.60 -6.54 34.33
N ILE A 18 8.66 -7.70 33.67
CA ILE A 18 9.89 -8.19 33.02
C ILE A 18 10.46 -7.09 32.12
N CYS A 19 11.75 -6.77 32.28
CA CYS A 19 12.36 -5.61 31.64
C CYS A 19 12.21 -5.63 30.10
N GLU A 20 11.69 -4.55 29.54
CA GLU A 20 11.74 -4.28 28.10
C GLU A 20 12.93 -3.37 27.81
N ASP A 21 13.80 -3.78 26.88
CA ASP A 21 15.05 -3.06 26.59
C ASP A 21 15.88 -2.77 27.85
N ALA A 22 16.24 -3.84 28.58
CA ALA A 22 16.93 -3.75 29.86
C ALA A 22 18.16 -2.83 29.83
N VAL A 23 18.25 -1.95 30.83
CA VAL A 23 19.39 -1.12 31.18
C VAL A 23 19.74 -1.31 32.64
N GLU A 24 20.97 -0.98 33.00
CA GLU A 24 21.48 -1.10 34.36
C GLU A 24 21.91 0.28 34.87
N PHE A 25 21.43 0.68 36.05
CA PHE A 25 21.81 1.94 36.67
C PHE A 25 23.27 1.87 37.13
N ASN A 26 24.10 2.81 36.71
CA ASN A 26 25.53 2.81 37.05
C ASN A 26 25.79 3.05 38.55
N CYS A 27 24.83 3.63 39.28
CA CYS A 27 24.97 3.97 40.69
C CYS A 27 24.67 2.82 41.65
N CYS A 28 23.83 1.85 41.26
CA CYS A 28 23.36 0.80 42.16
C CYS A 28 23.18 -0.57 41.49
N HIS A 29 23.50 -0.68 40.20
CA HIS A 29 23.42 -1.90 39.40
C HIS A 29 22.02 -2.52 39.30
N ASN A 30 20.98 -1.78 39.71
CA ASN A 30 19.61 -2.21 39.54
C ASN A 30 19.19 -2.12 38.07
N ILE A 31 18.40 -3.10 37.64
CA ILE A 31 17.93 -3.23 36.26
C ILE A 31 16.57 -2.56 36.06
N ALA A 32 16.41 -1.87 34.95
CA ALA A 32 15.13 -1.26 34.59
C ALA A 32 14.90 -1.33 33.08
N CYS A 33 13.64 -1.09 32.67
CA CYS A 33 13.36 -0.80 31.27
C CYS A 33 14.02 0.53 30.87
N GLU A 34 14.57 0.62 29.66
CA GLU A 34 15.17 1.86 29.15
C GLU A 34 14.19 3.05 29.23
N LYS A 35 12.92 2.82 28.87
CA LYS A 35 11.85 3.83 28.96
C LYS A 35 11.60 4.31 30.40
N CYS A 36 11.73 3.41 31.38
CA CYS A 36 11.52 3.74 32.79
C CYS A 36 12.71 4.48 33.37
N ALA A 37 13.94 4.14 32.97
CA ALA A 37 15.14 4.84 33.41
C ALA A 37 15.18 6.30 32.90
N LYS A 38 14.74 6.55 31.66
CA LYS A 38 14.71 7.89 31.04
C LYS A 38 13.85 8.92 31.77
N THR A 39 12.84 8.47 32.52
CA THR A 39 11.94 9.40 33.24
C THR A 39 12.50 9.84 34.59
N GLN A 40 13.63 9.27 35.01
CA GLN A 40 14.23 9.53 36.31
C GLN A 40 15.39 10.52 36.17
N THR A 41 15.44 11.51 37.05
CA THR A 41 16.59 12.41 37.21
C THR A 41 17.42 12.07 38.45
N THR A 42 16.79 11.38 39.40
CA THR A 42 17.36 10.86 40.65
C THR A 42 17.02 9.39 40.76
N CYS A 43 17.98 8.55 41.18
CA CYS A 43 17.76 7.11 41.29
C CYS A 43 16.72 6.82 42.39
N PRO A 44 15.58 6.18 42.10
CA PRO A 44 14.55 5.93 43.12
C PRO A 44 14.99 4.95 44.20
N PHE A 45 16.03 4.15 43.93
CA PHE A 45 16.57 3.18 44.87
C PHE A 45 17.60 3.80 45.84
N CYS A 46 18.71 4.33 45.32
CA CYS A 46 19.81 4.85 46.15
C CYS A 46 19.84 6.38 46.28
N ARG A 47 18.89 7.10 45.65
CA ARG A 47 18.73 8.57 45.72
C ARG A 47 19.88 9.39 45.14
N THR A 48 20.78 8.77 44.37
CA THR A 48 21.83 9.48 43.62
C THR A 48 21.22 10.42 42.59
N GLN A 49 21.66 11.68 42.57
CA GLN A 49 21.27 12.69 41.58
C GLN A 49 22.12 12.59 40.32
N GLY A 50 21.59 13.04 39.17
CA GLY A 50 22.34 13.03 37.91
C GLY A 50 22.61 11.61 37.42
N ILE A 51 21.57 10.77 37.42
CA ILE A 51 21.72 9.35 37.12
C ILE A 51 22.27 9.10 35.72
N SER A 52 23.07 8.04 35.61
CA SER A 52 23.47 7.45 34.34
C SER A 52 23.20 5.95 34.36
N TYR A 53 22.96 5.37 33.19
CA TYR A 53 22.70 3.95 33.03
C TYR A 53 23.38 3.42 31.77
N SER A 54 23.64 2.13 31.75
CA SER A 54 24.29 1.42 30.66
C SER A 54 23.36 0.39 30.04
N VAL A 55 23.44 0.23 28.71
CA VAL A 55 22.68 -0.81 28.01
C VAL A 55 23.28 -2.17 28.31
N SER A 56 22.47 -3.10 28.80
CA SER A 56 22.91 -4.48 29.08
C SER A 56 22.44 -5.43 27.98
N PHE A 57 23.28 -5.61 26.96
CA PHE A 57 23.03 -6.57 25.89
C PHE A 57 22.86 -8.03 26.39
N PRO A 58 23.65 -8.51 27.37
CA PRO A 58 23.44 -9.85 27.93
C PRO A 58 22.05 -10.02 28.54
N LEU A 59 21.59 -9.07 29.36
CA LEU A 59 20.25 -9.12 29.95
C LEU A 59 19.15 -9.08 28.90
N ARG A 60 19.27 -8.20 27.88
CA ARG A 60 18.32 -8.16 26.76
C ARG A 60 18.22 -9.51 26.04
N ARG A 61 19.35 -10.20 25.85
CA ARG A 61 19.38 -11.53 25.20
C ARG A 61 18.73 -12.61 26.06
N ILE A 62 19.00 -12.62 27.37
CA ILE A 62 18.39 -13.56 28.32
C ILE A 62 16.87 -13.36 28.33
N ILE A 63 16.42 -12.11 28.51
CA ILE A 63 15.00 -11.77 28.55
C ILE A 63 14.30 -12.13 27.23
N SER A 64 14.96 -11.88 26.09
CA SER A 64 14.42 -12.20 24.77
C SER A 64 14.13 -13.68 24.57
N ASN A 65 14.92 -14.55 25.20
CA ASN A 65 14.81 -16.01 25.09
C ASN A 65 13.90 -16.63 26.16
N LEU A 66 13.34 -15.85 27.09
CA LEU A 66 12.42 -16.38 28.09
C LEU A 66 11.23 -17.07 27.41
N PRO A 67 10.80 -18.24 27.91
CA PRO A 67 9.59 -18.89 27.44
C PRO A 67 8.37 -17.97 27.56
N SER A 68 7.52 -18.01 26.55
CA SER A 68 6.27 -17.30 26.50
C SER A 68 5.27 -18.07 25.66
N SER A 69 4.01 -17.65 25.70
CA SER A 69 2.97 -18.20 24.87
C SER A 69 2.14 -17.11 24.23
N CYS A 70 1.58 -17.42 23.07
CA CYS A 70 0.59 -16.55 22.45
C CYS A 70 -0.70 -16.58 23.26
N GLU A 71 -1.23 -15.41 23.60
CA GLU A 71 -2.50 -15.27 24.34
C GLU A 71 -3.72 -15.78 23.55
N ASP A 72 -3.65 -15.76 22.21
CA ASP A 72 -4.77 -16.18 21.34
C ASP A 72 -4.75 -17.68 20.99
N CYS A 73 -3.56 -18.27 20.78
CA CYS A 73 -3.42 -19.65 20.30
C CYS A 73 -2.66 -20.59 21.23
N ASN A 74 -2.13 -20.08 22.35
CA ASN A 74 -1.34 -20.82 23.34
C ASN A 74 -0.08 -21.53 22.78
N GLN A 75 0.36 -21.21 21.57
CA GLN A 75 1.60 -21.75 21.01
C GLN A 75 2.79 -21.31 21.86
N PRO A 76 3.69 -22.23 22.27
CA PRO A 76 4.90 -21.88 23.00
C PRO A 76 5.92 -21.21 22.06
N MET A 77 6.58 -20.18 22.56
CA MET A 77 7.60 -19.41 21.82
C MET A 77 8.48 -18.61 22.77
N SER A 78 9.52 -17.94 22.26
CA SER A 78 10.27 -16.96 23.06
C SER A 78 9.55 -15.62 23.15
N ARG A 79 9.88 -14.80 24.15
CA ARG A 79 9.39 -13.41 24.25
C ARG A 79 9.72 -12.58 23.01
N SER A 80 10.88 -12.80 22.39
CA SER A 80 11.29 -12.10 21.17
C SER A 80 10.38 -12.39 19.98
N GLU A 81 9.88 -13.61 19.88
CA GLU A 81 8.99 -14.07 18.81
C GLU A 81 7.53 -13.70 19.07
N LYS A 82 7.15 -13.48 20.34
CA LYS A 82 5.76 -13.19 20.72
C LYS A 82 5.16 -12.01 19.96
N LYS A 83 5.89 -10.90 19.83
CA LYS A 83 5.40 -9.69 19.14
C LYS A 83 5.18 -9.93 17.64
N SER A 84 6.13 -10.61 16.97
CA SER A 84 6.00 -10.93 15.55
C SER A 84 4.88 -11.94 15.31
N HIS A 85 4.76 -12.94 16.18
CA HIS A 85 3.68 -13.91 16.14
C HIS A 85 2.30 -13.27 16.38
N GLN A 86 2.11 -12.45 17.43
CA GLN A 86 0.82 -11.80 17.73
C GLN A 86 0.28 -10.94 16.59
N SER A 87 1.17 -10.39 15.74
CA SER A 87 0.76 -9.64 14.54
C SER A 87 0.24 -10.55 13.41
N ARG A 88 0.61 -11.83 13.42
CA ARG A 88 0.32 -12.81 12.35
C ARG A 88 -0.46 -14.03 12.86
N CYS A 89 -0.83 -14.07 14.13
CA CYS A 89 -1.47 -15.20 14.78
C CYS A 89 -2.80 -15.55 14.07
N PRO A 90 -2.98 -16.79 13.60
CA PRO A 90 -4.20 -17.21 12.91
C PRO A 90 -5.45 -17.19 13.80
N GLN A 91 -5.29 -17.45 15.10
CA GLN A 91 -6.39 -17.55 16.06
C GLN A 91 -6.79 -16.20 16.66
N LYS A 92 -6.00 -15.15 16.42
CA LYS A 92 -6.34 -13.81 16.88
C LYS A 92 -7.68 -13.38 16.28
N LYS A 93 -8.59 -12.95 17.15
CA LYS A 93 -9.88 -12.42 16.72
C LYS A 93 -9.71 -10.97 16.29
N PHE A 94 -10.17 -10.68 15.09
CA PHE A 94 -10.17 -9.33 14.53
C PHE A 94 -11.59 -8.77 14.58
N SER A 95 -11.73 -7.54 15.06
CA SER A 95 -12.98 -6.81 15.09
C SER A 95 -13.11 -5.93 13.86
N CYS A 96 -14.26 -6.01 13.20
CA CYS A 96 -14.57 -5.12 12.10
C CYS A 96 -14.85 -3.72 12.67
N ARG A 97 -14.36 -2.69 11.96
CA ARG A 97 -14.62 -1.29 12.34
C ARG A 97 -15.85 -0.72 11.61
N LEU A 98 -16.28 -1.37 10.54
CA LEU A 98 -17.42 -0.96 9.71
C LEU A 98 -18.72 -1.60 10.19
N CYS A 99 -18.63 -2.73 10.89
CA CYS A 99 -19.78 -3.41 11.48
C CYS A 99 -19.40 -4.13 12.79
N LYS A 100 -20.34 -4.90 13.35
CA LYS A 100 -20.15 -5.61 14.64
C LYS A 100 -19.48 -6.99 14.51
N PHE A 101 -19.01 -7.37 13.32
CA PHE A 101 -18.41 -8.69 13.10
C PHE A 101 -17.10 -8.87 13.86
N GLN A 102 -16.91 -10.07 14.43
CA GLN A 102 -15.66 -10.50 15.04
C GLN A 102 -15.37 -11.94 14.62
N GLY A 103 -14.16 -12.21 14.12
CA GLY A 103 -13.80 -13.53 13.61
C GLY A 103 -12.30 -13.77 13.62
N LYS A 104 -11.89 -15.02 13.33
CA LYS A 104 -10.49 -15.37 13.10
C LYS A 104 -9.97 -14.69 11.84
N LYS A 105 -8.67 -14.72 11.60
CA LYS A 105 -8.04 -14.03 10.45
C LYS A 105 -8.73 -14.35 9.12
N ASP A 106 -8.94 -15.62 8.79
CA ASP A 106 -9.48 -16.02 7.49
C ASP A 106 -10.96 -15.63 7.33
N ASP A 107 -11.75 -15.81 8.40
CA ASP A 107 -13.15 -15.40 8.44
C ASP A 107 -13.29 -13.88 8.37
N PHE A 108 -12.37 -13.16 9.02
CA PHE A 108 -12.31 -11.70 9.02
C PHE A 108 -11.92 -11.15 7.65
N LEU A 109 -10.90 -11.71 7.01
CA LEU A 109 -10.52 -11.33 5.65
C LEU A 109 -11.66 -11.59 4.67
N SER A 110 -12.29 -12.76 4.76
CA SER A 110 -13.47 -13.09 3.95
C SER A 110 -14.61 -12.11 4.20
N HIS A 111 -14.91 -11.81 5.47
CA HIS A 111 -15.91 -10.83 5.85
C HIS A 111 -15.64 -9.45 5.23
N ILE A 112 -14.42 -8.92 5.36
CA ILE A 112 -14.13 -7.59 4.80
C ILE A 112 -14.18 -7.63 3.26
N ILE A 113 -13.65 -8.67 2.62
CA ILE A 113 -13.66 -8.78 1.15
C ILE A 113 -15.08 -8.88 0.59
N TYR A 114 -15.95 -9.70 1.20
CA TYR A 114 -17.28 -9.95 0.64
C TYR A 114 -18.36 -9.00 1.17
N THR A 115 -18.28 -8.59 2.43
CA THR A 115 -19.28 -7.70 3.06
C THR A 115 -18.95 -6.23 2.89
N HIS A 116 -17.65 -5.87 2.89
CA HIS A 116 -17.19 -4.48 2.83
C HIS A 116 -16.31 -4.18 1.61
N SER A 117 -16.47 -4.95 0.51
CA SER A 117 -15.72 -4.74 -0.73
C SER A 117 -15.79 -3.28 -1.19
N ASN A 118 -16.97 -2.68 -1.17
CA ASN A 118 -17.19 -1.31 -1.65
C ASN A 118 -16.50 -0.28 -0.75
N GLU A 119 -16.54 -0.48 0.56
CA GLU A 119 -15.93 0.38 1.58
C GLU A 119 -14.41 0.20 1.67
N LEU A 120 -13.87 -0.94 1.21
CA LEU A 120 -12.42 -1.14 1.03
C LEU A 120 -11.90 -0.54 -0.28
N LEU A 121 -12.70 -0.57 -1.34
CA LEU A 121 -12.33 0.01 -2.63
C LEU A 121 -12.32 1.54 -2.59
N TYR A 122 -13.10 2.15 -1.71
CA TYR A 122 -13.16 3.61 -1.56
C TYR A 122 -11.85 4.25 -1.04
N PRO A 123 -11.17 3.73 0.00
CA PRO A 123 -9.88 4.25 0.46
C PRO A 123 -8.71 3.89 -0.46
N VAL A 124 -8.73 2.74 -1.13
CA VAL A 124 -7.70 2.35 -2.13
C VAL A 124 -7.78 3.27 -3.36
N ALA A 125 -8.98 3.75 -3.72
CA ALA A 125 -9.16 4.80 -4.71
C ALA A 125 -8.69 6.19 -4.22
N GLN A 126 -8.63 6.44 -2.90
CA GLN A 126 -8.23 7.74 -2.34
C GLN A 126 -6.75 7.84 -1.96
N GLN A 127 -6.10 6.76 -1.52
CA GLN A 127 -4.70 6.78 -1.06
C GLN A 127 -3.66 6.31 -2.09
N ASN A 128 -4.06 5.65 -3.17
CA ASN A 128 -3.15 5.33 -4.30
C ASN A 128 -3.02 6.46 -5.34
N MET A 129 -3.18 7.73 -4.92
CA MET A 129 -3.16 8.88 -5.86
C MET A 129 -2.08 9.93 -5.56
N ASN A 130 -1.19 9.68 -4.59
CA ASN A 130 0.09 10.39 -4.45
C ASN A 130 1.30 9.50 -4.73
N ALA A 131 1.12 8.18 -4.80
CA ALA A 131 2.10 7.31 -5.43
C ALA A 131 1.72 7.22 -6.89
N SER A 132 2.64 7.60 -7.78
CA SER A 132 2.74 6.99 -9.11
C SER A 132 2.44 5.50 -8.92
N ILE A 133 1.29 5.02 -9.41
CA ILE A 133 1.11 3.58 -9.56
C ILE A 133 2.07 3.19 -10.69
N VAL A 134 3.33 2.99 -10.31
CA VAL A 134 4.11 1.88 -10.83
C VAL A 134 3.28 0.67 -10.46
N TYR A 135 2.36 0.31 -11.36
CA TYR A 135 1.92 -1.07 -11.41
C TYR A 135 3.23 -1.84 -11.52
N GLU A 136 3.44 -2.86 -10.70
CA GLU A 136 4.46 -3.88 -10.95
C GLU A 136 4.16 -4.67 -12.26
N GLY A 137 3.42 -4.09 -13.20
CA GLY A 137 3.49 -4.36 -14.63
C GLY A 137 4.79 -3.81 -15.24
N ASN A 138 5.91 -4.44 -14.83
CA ASN A 138 7.29 -4.30 -15.30
C ASN A 138 7.98 -2.95 -15.05
N ALA A 139 8.79 -2.88 -13.99
CA ALA A 139 9.92 -1.96 -13.81
C ALA A 139 11.06 -2.13 -14.87
N ASN A 140 10.76 -2.82 -15.97
CA ASN A 140 11.69 -3.24 -17.02
C ASN A 140 11.27 -2.74 -18.42
N ARG A 141 10.45 -1.69 -18.51
CA ARG A 141 10.15 -1.08 -19.81
C ARG A 141 11.26 -0.12 -20.20
N ASN A 142 12.09 -0.56 -21.13
CA ASN A 142 13.14 0.27 -21.70
C ASN A 142 12.51 1.27 -22.68
N PRO A 143 12.58 2.60 -22.44
CA PRO A 143 12.02 3.61 -23.36
C PRO A 143 12.64 3.57 -24.77
N ILE A 144 13.80 2.94 -24.92
CA ILE A 144 14.51 2.77 -26.20
C ILE A 144 13.94 1.57 -26.98
N GLU A 145 13.34 0.60 -26.29
CA GLU A 145 12.83 -0.64 -26.89
C GLU A 145 11.70 -0.33 -27.87
N ILE A 146 11.83 -0.97 -29.03
CA ILE A 146 10.89 -0.84 -30.14
C ILE A 146 9.95 -2.04 -30.09
N THR A 147 8.65 -1.79 -29.97
CA THR A 147 7.62 -2.84 -29.91
C THR A 147 6.64 -2.70 -31.06
N LYS A 148 6.16 -3.80 -31.64
CA LYS A 148 5.10 -3.77 -32.66
C LYS A 148 3.71 -3.77 -32.00
N ASN A 149 2.82 -2.91 -32.49
CA ASN A 149 1.41 -2.93 -32.08
C ASN A 149 0.61 -3.97 -32.88
N SER A 150 -0.71 -4.08 -32.62
CA SER A 150 -1.59 -5.04 -33.30
C SER A 150 -1.76 -4.81 -34.80
N GLU A 151 -1.39 -3.62 -35.32
CA GLU A 151 -1.34 -3.32 -36.75
C GLU A 151 0.06 -3.56 -37.36
N GLY A 152 0.99 -4.15 -36.61
CA GLY A 152 2.37 -4.39 -37.05
C GLY A 152 3.24 -3.14 -37.10
N ASN A 153 2.72 -1.99 -36.66
CA ASN A 153 3.44 -0.73 -36.66
C ASN A 153 4.44 -0.65 -35.49
N THR A 154 5.65 -0.25 -35.82
CA THR A 154 6.71 0.10 -34.89
C THR A 154 6.24 1.20 -33.93
N SER A 155 6.25 0.90 -32.63
CA SER A 155 5.78 1.79 -31.56
C SER A 155 6.88 2.00 -30.51
N ARG A 156 6.94 3.20 -29.93
CA ARG A 156 7.88 3.58 -28.87
C ARG A 156 7.15 4.14 -27.67
N LEU A 157 7.73 3.99 -26.48
CA LEU A 157 7.20 4.53 -25.24
C LEU A 157 7.48 6.04 -25.15
N GLY A 158 6.43 6.85 -24.98
CA GLY A 158 6.51 8.27 -24.72
C GLY A 158 6.78 8.59 -23.24
N GLN A 159 7.11 9.85 -22.94
CA GLN A 159 7.40 10.31 -21.58
C GLN A 159 6.22 10.17 -20.60
N ASN A 160 5.00 10.14 -21.11
CA ASN A 160 3.78 9.90 -20.34
C ASN A 160 3.49 8.39 -20.15
N GLY A 161 4.41 7.49 -20.50
CA GLY A 161 4.26 6.05 -20.31
C GLY A 161 3.33 5.36 -21.32
N LYS A 162 3.00 6.02 -22.44
CA LYS A 162 2.15 5.47 -23.51
C LYS A 162 2.94 5.10 -24.76
N TYR A 163 2.52 4.08 -25.49
CA TYR A 163 3.09 3.73 -26.77
C TYR A 163 2.57 4.61 -27.90
N TYR A 164 3.44 4.94 -28.85
CA TYR A 164 3.12 5.76 -30.02
C TYR A 164 3.81 5.23 -31.26
N CYS A 165 3.06 5.14 -32.36
CA CYS A 165 3.59 4.66 -33.65
C CYS A 165 3.80 5.77 -34.69
N GLY A 166 3.35 7.00 -34.42
CA GLY A 166 3.46 8.13 -35.35
C GLY A 166 2.64 8.03 -36.64
N ARG A 167 1.87 6.95 -36.84
CA ARG A 167 1.05 6.75 -38.04
C ARG A 167 -0.25 7.58 -37.99
N PRO A 168 -0.84 7.90 -39.15
CA PRO A 168 -2.17 8.50 -39.21
C PRO A 168 -3.20 7.62 -38.51
N MET A 169 -4.03 8.24 -37.68
CA MET A 169 -5.09 7.55 -36.93
C MET A 169 -6.34 7.39 -37.78
N LYS A 170 -7.03 6.25 -37.61
CA LYS A 170 -8.32 5.97 -38.25
C LYS A 170 -9.44 6.89 -37.74
N VAL A 171 -9.35 7.33 -36.48
CA VAL A 171 -10.30 8.25 -35.85
C VAL A 171 -9.72 9.66 -35.85
N ARG A 172 -10.46 10.62 -36.40
CA ARG A 172 -10.12 12.04 -36.32
C ARG A 172 -10.84 12.67 -35.14
N CYS A 173 -10.10 13.09 -34.10
CA CYS A 173 -10.64 13.98 -33.07
C CYS A 173 -10.29 15.44 -33.41
N LYS A 174 -11.07 16.39 -32.87
CA LYS A 174 -10.75 17.84 -32.94
C LYS A 174 -9.60 18.24 -31.99
N CYS A 175 -9.01 17.28 -31.31
CA CYS A 175 -8.09 17.45 -30.19
C CYS A 175 -6.60 17.22 -30.55
N CYS A 176 -6.31 16.81 -31.79
CA CYS A 176 -4.97 16.42 -32.24
C CYS A 176 -4.73 16.71 -33.72
N ASP A 177 -3.49 16.49 -34.16
CA ASP A 177 -3.04 16.59 -35.56
C ASP A 177 -3.43 15.37 -36.44
N GLY A 178 -4.12 14.38 -35.87
CA GLY A 178 -4.54 13.16 -36.56
C GLY A 178 -3.48 12.05 -36.61
N ASN A 179 -2.29 12.26 -36.04
CA ASN A 179 -1.24 11.24 -35.96
C ASN A 179 -1.12 10.64 -34.55
N CYS A 180 -0.52 9.45 -34.44
CA CYS A 180 -0.36 8.75 -33.17
C CYS A 180 0.83 9.30 -32.33
N GLY A 181 0.56 10.29 -31.47
CA GLY A 181 1.44 10.98 -30.49
C GLY A 181 2.93 11.16 -30.83
N PRO A 182 3.82 11.34 -29.83
CA PRO A 182 3.56 11.85 -28.48
C PRO A 182 3.42 13.39 -28.41
N GLY A 183 3.64 14.12 -29.50
CA GLY A 183 3.54 15.59 -29.53
C GLY A 183 2.10 16.09 -29.46
N ASN A 184 1.52 16.42 -30.62
CA ASN A 184 0.13 16.86 -30.73
C ASN A 184 -0.85 15.73 -31.08
N GLY A 185 -0.36 14.51 -31.20
CA GLY A 185 -1.13 13.32 -31.58
C GLY A 185 -1.76 12.58 -30.40
N CYS A 186 -2.92 11.94 -30.63
CA CYS A 186 -3.50 11.01 -29.65
C CYS A 186 -2.84 9.63 -29.75
N ASN A 187 -3.18 8.72 -28.86
CA ASN A 187 -2.72 7.35 -28.95
C ASN A 187 -3.73 6.56 -29.79
N CYS A 188 -3.27 5.91 -30.86
CA CYS A 188 -4.16 5.15 -31.74
C CYS A 188 -4.65 3.86 -31.08
N ALA A 189 -5.69 3.25 -31.64
CA ALA A 189 -6.32 2.08 -31.03
C ALA A 189 -5.34 0.91 -30.83
N ALA A 190 -4.52 0.61 -31.84
CA ALA A 190 -3.51 -0.44 -31.75
C ALA A 190 -2.42 -0.15 -30.70
N CYS A 191 -2.02 1.10 -30.52
CA CYS A 191 -1.06 1.47 -29.48
C CYS A 191 -1.68 1.47 -28.07
N MET A 192 -2.98 1.76 -27.94
CA MET A 192 -3.69 1.60 -26.66
C MET A 192 -3.84 0.12 -26.27
N GLU A 193 -4.13 -0.76 -27.22
CA GLU A 193 -4.14 -2.20 -26.95
C GLU A 193 -2.77 -2.67 -26.44
N LEU A 194 -1.69 -2.12 -27.01
CA LEU A 194 -0.34 -2.34 -26.53
C LEU A 194 -0.14 -1.77 -25.11
N ASP A 195 -0.65 -0.57 -24.81
CA ASP A 195 -0.61 0.02 -23.47
C ASP A 195 -1.33 -0.86 -22.43
N VAL A 196 -2.56 -1.28 -22.73
CA VAL A 196 -3.39 -2.17 -21.90
C VAL A 196 -2.69 -3.50 -21.66
N LYS A 197 -2.16 -4.12 -22.73
CA LYS A 197 -1.45 -5.41 -22.64
C LYS A 197 -0.17 -5.27 -21.84
N ALA A 198 0.64 -4.25 -22.10
CA ALA A 198 1.90 -4.05 -21.41
C ALA A 198 1.66 -3.82 -19.92
N MET A 199 0.65 -3.02 -19.55
CA MET A 199 0.27 -2.76 -18.15
C MET A 199 -0.62 -3.82 -17.52
N GLN A 200 -1.01 -4.86 -18.26
CA GLN A 200 -1.89 -5.93 -17.80
C GLN A 200 -3.19 -5.37 -17.18
N LEU A 201 -3.77 -4.35 -17.82
CA LEU A 201 -4.97 -3.70 -17.31
C LEU A 201 -6.19 -4.62 -17.41
N PRO A 202 -7.09 -4.60 -16.41
CA PRO A 202 -8.36 -5.33 -16.49
C PRO A 202 -9.24 -4.80 -17.63
N ARG A 203 -10.21 -5.62 -18.08
CA ARG A 203 -11.22 -5.22 -19.08
C ARG A 203 -11.94 -3.95 -18.61
N GLY A 204 -12.08 -2.97 -19.51
CA GLY A 204 -12.71 -1.68 -19.22
C GLY A 204 -11.77 -0.60 -18.67
N TYR A 205 -10.47 -0.87 -18.55
CA TYR A 205 -9.47 0.14 -18.17
C TYR A 205 -8.59 0.54 -19.35
N LEU A 206 -8.31 1.85 -19.46
CA LEU A 206 -7.48 2.46 -20.49
C LEU A 206 -6.47 3.47 -19.90
N LEU A 207 -5.61 4.02 -20.75
CA LEU A 207 -4.79 5.19 -20.45
C LEU A 207 -5.32 6.46 -21.09
N ASN A 208 -5.62 7.50 -20.31
CA ASN A 208 -5.95 8.81 -20.86
C ASN A 208 -4.74 9.49 -21.52
N ARG A 209 -4.90 10.71 -22.03
CA ARG A 209 -3.83 11.42 -22.76
C ARG A 209 -2.58 11.69 -21.90
N CYS A 210 -2.71 11.89 -20.59
CA CYS A 210 -1.58 12.07 -19.69
C CYS A 210 -0.99 10.76 -19.15
N GLY A 211 -1.44 9.59 -19.63
CA GLY A 211 -0.92 8.30 -19.20
C GLY A 211 -1.50 7.80 -17.88
N ARG A 212 -2.62 8.37 -17.40
CA ARG A 212 -3.30 7.87 -16.21
C ARG A 212 -4.27 6.76 -16.56
N ILE A 213 -4.24 5.73 -15.72
CA ILE A 213 -5.24 4.65 -15.73
C ILE A 213 -6.62 5.27 -15.52
N SER A 214 -7.53 4.92 -16.41
CA SER A 214 -8.88 5.44 -16.44
C SER A 214 -9.86 4.31 -16.66
N LYS A 215 -10.94 4.28 -15.86
CA LYS A 215 -12.01 3.29 -15.98
C LYS A 215 -13.07 3.83 -16.94
N MET A 216 -13.50 2.99 -17.86
CA MET A 216 -14.69 3.21 -18.67
C MET A 216 -15.93 2.70 -17.91
N CYS A 217 -16.93 3.56 -17.79
CA CYS A 217 -18.23 3.24 -17.23
C CYS A 217 -19.17 2.66 -18.29
N THR A 218 -20.29 2.08 -17.85
CA THR A 218 -21.30 1.46 -18.72
C THR A 218 -21.99 2.44 -19.66
N ASP A 219 -21.99 3.73 -19.30
CA ASP A 219 -22.52 4.83 -20.11
C ASP A 219 -21.51 5.36 -21.15
N GLY A 220 -20.33 4.73 -21.27
CA GLY A 220 -19.25 5.13 -22.17
C GLY A 220 -18.34 6.24 -21.61
N LYS A 221 -18.68 6.83 -20.46
CA LYS A 221 -17.84 7.86 -19.85
C LYS A 221 -16.57 7.26 -19.26
N VAL A 222 -15.50 8.03 -19.33
CA VAL A 222 -14.19 7.63 -18.81
C VAL A 222 -13.83 8.45 -17.58
N HIS A 223 -13.29 7.83 -16.54
CA HIS A 223 -12.88 8.50 -15.30
C HIS A 223 -11.52 7.98 -14.78
N CYS A 224 -10.58 8.88 -14.49
CA CYS A 224 -9.27 8.55 -13.91
C CYS A 224 -9.18 8.74 -12.40
N TYR A 225 -10.25 9.24 -11.76
CA TYR A 225 -10.35 9.47 -10.31
C TYR A 225 -9.33 10.48 -9.73
N ALA A 226 -8.46 11.05 -10.57
CA ALA A 226 -7.52 12.09 -10.18
C ALA A 226 -8.22 13.41 -9.80
N PRO A 227 -7.61 14.23 -8.94
CA PRO A 227 -8.12 15.56 -8.61
C PRO A 227 -8.21 16.49 -9.83
N ILE A 228 -9.24 17.35 -9.84
CA ILE A 228 -9.49 18.40 -10.83
C ILE A 228 -9.32 19.75 -10.12
N GLN A 229 -8.43 20.62 -10.64
CA GLN A 229 -8.36 22.05 -10.29
C GLN A 229 -8.41 22.39 -8.77
N ASN A 230 -7.62 21.68 -7.96
CA ASN A 230 -7.49 21.78 -6.48
C ASN A 230 -8.39 20.82 -5.67
N VAL A 231 -7.75 19.68 -5.32
CA VAL A 231 -7.98 18.67 -4.26
C VAL A 231 -9.38 18.18 -3.87
N GLU A 232 -10.44 18.99 -3.84
CA GLU A 232 -11.76 18.55 -3.38
C GLU A 232 -12.59 17.88 -4.49
N ILE A 233 -12.44 18.33 -5.74
CA ILE A 233 -13.18 17.77 -6.88
C ILE A 233 -12.33 16.69 -7.55
N ARG A 234 -12.91 15.52 -7.82
CA ARG A 234 -12.23 14.39 -8.45
C ARG A 234 -12.93 13.95 -9.73
N CYS A 235 -12.16 13.39 -10.64
CA CYS A 235 -12.68 12.81 -11.88
C CYS A 235 -13.41 11.49 -11.61
N THR A 236 -14.66 11.53 -11.15
CA THR A 236 -15.43 10.34 -10.75
C THR A 236 -16.85 10.33 -11.32
N PRO A 237 -17.45 9.15 -11.55
CA PRO A 237 -18.82 9.04 -12.02
C PRO A 237 -19.85 9.47 -10.96
N GLU A 238 -19.58 9.27 -9.67
CA GLU A 238 -20.53 9.54 -8.57
C GLU A 238 -20.88 11.02 -8.45
N SER A 239 -19.92 11.88 -8.76
CA SER A 239 -20.09 13.34 -8.74
C SER A 239 -20.29 13.93 -10.14
N SER A 240 -20.42 13.07 -11.16
CA SER A 240 -20.48 13.46 -12.58
C SER A 240 -19.33 14.36 -13.05
N ASN A 241 -18.22 14.37 -12.32
CA ASN A 241 -17.07 15.20 -12.59
C ASN A 241 -16.09 14.44 -13.49
N GLN A 242 -15.77 15.00 -14.65
CA GLN A 242 -14.84 14.39 -15.60
C GLN A 242 -13.71 15.35 -15.93
N CYS A 243 -12.46 14.91 -15.78
CA CYS A 243 -11.31 15.73 -16.17
C CYS A 243 -11.22 15.82 -17.70
N ARG A 244 -10.62 16.91 -18.19
CA ARG A 244 -10.40 17.16 -19.62
C ARG A 244 -9.73 15.98 -20.34
N GLU A 245 -8.75 15.34 -19.70
CA GLU A 245 -8.00 14.23 -20.31
C GLU A 245 -8.87 12.98 -20.51
N CYS A 246 -9.83 12.72 -19.61
CA CYS A 246 -10.77 11.61 -19.75
C CYS A 246 -11.90 11.94 -20.73
N ALA A 247 -12.39 13.18 -20.75
CA ALA A 247 -13.37 13.65 -21.75
C ALA A 247 -12.82 13.55 -23.18
N ILE A 248 -11.53 13.84 -23.36
CA ILE A 248 -10.84 13.66 -24.65
C ILE A 248 -10.73 12.17 -25.01
N LEU A 249 -10.44 11.31 -24.02
CA LEU A 249 -10.37 9.88 -24.26
C LEU A 249 -11.74 9.31 -24.69
N GLU A 250 -12.81 9.72 -24.04
CA GLU A 250 -14.17 9.36 -24.44
C GLU A 250 -14.45 9.71 -25.91
N GLN A 251 -14.12 10.93 -26.35
CA GLN A 251 -14.30 11.37 -27.74
C GLN A 251 -13.51 10.53 -28.76
N GLN A 252 -12.32 10.06 -28.39
CA GLN A 252 -11.48 9.24 -29.27
C GLN A 252 -12.04 7.82 -29.44
N TRP A 253 -12.74 7.31 -28.42
CA TRP A 253 -13.01 5.89 -28.30
C TRP A 253 -14.48 5.50 -28.47
N ASN A 254 -15.42 6.45 -28.35
CA ASN A 254 -16.86 6.22 -28.57
C ASN A 254 -17.23 5.64 -29.96
N GLY A 255 -16.31 5.60 -30.94
CA GLY A 255 -16.52 4.99 -32.27
C GLY A 255 -15.80 3.65 -32.53
N VAL A 256 -14.92 3.19 -31.64
CA VAL A 256 -14.05 2.01 -31.86
C VAL A 256 -14.47 0.81 -30.98
N TYR A 257 -15.29 1.05 -29.95
CA TYR A 257 -15.52 0.12 -28.85
C TYR A 257 -16.31 -1.15 -29.12
N GLN A 258 -17.11 -1.23 -30.18
CA GLN A 258 -17.91 -2.44 -30.42
C GLN A 258 -17.06 -3.73 -30.59
N ARG A 259 -15.74 -3.62 -30.81
CA ARG A 259 -14.84 -4.77 -30.99
C ARG A 259 -14.11 -5.25 -29.73
N LEU A 260 -14.00 -4.45 -28.67
CA LEU A 260 -13.24 -4.81 -27.45
C LEU A 260 -14.13 -5.29 -26.28
N THR A 261 -15.45 -5.16 -26.42
CA THR A 261 -16.43 -5.61 -25.41
C THR A 261 -17.35 -6.73 -25.90
N SER A 262 -17.26 -7.12 -27.18
CA SER A 262 -18.10 -8.16 -27.79
C SER A 262 -17.23 -9.37 -28.11
N GLY A 263 -17.03 -10.20 -27.09
CA GLY A 263 -16.14 -11.37 -27.07
C GLY A 263 -16.08 -11.92 -25.66
#